data_AF-A0A964J049-F1
#
_entry.id   AF-A0A964J049-F1
#
_cell.length_a   1.000
_cell.length_b   1.000
_cell.length_c   1.000
_cell.angle_alpha   90.00
_cell.angle_beta   90.00
_cell.angle_gamma   90.00
#
_symmetry.space_group_name_H-M   'P 1'
#
loop_
_entity.id
_entity.type
_entity.pdbx_description
1 polymer ?
#
loop_
_entity_poly.entity_id
_entity_poly.type
_entity_poly.pdbx_seq_one_letter_code
_entity_poly.pdbx_strand_id
1 'polypeptide(L)'
;MLRQRNGILMDALAAIDRALDDGDEADDVLRSVVAALAAEPAVTWAGILFLDDGTLTLGPESGKAEATSRVTVPVTYRGTVVGELAVDGDVETTFLNRVAERIATHVLLGWDTGGEAWEP
;
A
#
# COMPACT_ATOMS: atom_id res chain seq x y z
N MET A 1 -8.19 -24.60 7.75
CA MET A 1 -7.48 -23.70 6.83
C MET A 1 -7.72 -22.21 7.11
N LEU A 2 -8.92 -21.74 7.49
CA LEU A 2 -9.16 -20.31 7.79
C LEU A 2 -8.26 -19.71 8.90
N ARG A 3 -7.92 -20.49 9.93
CA ARG A 3 -7.10 -20.01 11.06
C ARG A 3 -5.64 -19.68 10.67
N GLN A 4 -5.11 -20.36 9.64
CA GLN A 4 -3.74 -20.15 9.18
C GLN A 4 -3.63 -18.91 8.28
N ARG A 5 -4.59 -18.71 7.36
CA ARG A 5 -4.70 -17.47 6.56
C ARG A 5 -4.85 -16.23 7.46
N ASN A 6 -5.68 -16.31 8.51
CA ASN A 6 -5.86 -15.18 9.42
C ASN A 6 -4.63 -14.89 10.29
N GLY A 7 -3.75 -15.87 10.56
CA GLY A 7 -2.50 -15.65 11.28
C GLY A 7 -1.49 -14.86 10.44
N ILE A 8 -1.27 -15.30 9.20
CA ILE A 8 -0.37 -14.64 8.23
C ILE A 8 -0.78 -13.18 8.02
N LEU A 9 -2.09 -12.93 7.88
CA LEU A 9 -2.62 -11.58 7.70
C LEU A 9 -2.34 -10.64 8.88
N MET A 10 -2.36 -11.17 10.10
CA MET A 10 -2.09 -10.39 11.30
C MET A 10 -0.59 -10.11 11.43
N ASP A 11 0.26 -11.04 11.00
CA ASP A 11 1.72 -10.84 10.95
C ASP A 11 2.08 -9.74 9.94
N ALA A 12 1.43 -9.73 8.76
CA ALA A 12 1.58 -8.68 7.76
C ALA A 12 1.13 -7.31 8.28
N LEU A 13 -0.03 -7.23 8.96
CA LEU A 13 -0.48 -5.98 9.59
C LEU A 13 0.50 -5.51 10.68
N ALA A 14 1.05 -6.42 11.47
CA ALA A 14 2.02 -6.07 12.51
C ALA A 14 3.34 -5.55 11.91
N ALA A 15 3.79 -6.11 10.79
CA ALA A 15 4.96 -5.62 10.07
C ALA A 15 4.71 -4.21 9.48
N ILE A 16 3.50 -3.96 8.96
CA ILE A 16 3.09 -2.64 8.47
C ILE A 16 2.99 -1.62 9.60
N ASP A 17 2.33 -1.98 10.71
CA ASP A 17 2.23 -1.12 11.90
C ASP A 17 3.63 -0.75 12.41
N ARG A 18 4.58 -1.70 12.41
CA ARG A 18 5.97 -1.44 12.75
C ARG A 18 6.67 -0.49 11.77
N ALA A 19 6.45 -0.65 10.47
CA ALA A 19 7.01 0.26 9.46
C ALA A 19 6.48 1.69 9.62
N LEU A 20 5.22 1.84 10.01
CA LEU A 20 4.59 3.14 10.29
C LEU A 20 5.16 3.79 11.55
N ASP A 21 5.50 3.00 12.57
CA ASP A 21 6.08 3.51 13.83
C ASP A 21 7.58 3.85 13.72
N ASP A 22 8.32 3.13 12.87
CA ASP A 22 9.78 3.25 12.75
C ASP A 22 10.25 4.31 11.72
N GLY A 23 9.38 4.80 10.84
CA GLY A 23 9.77 5.65 9.69
C GLY A 23 9.76 7.16 9.97
N ASP A 24 10.82 7.83 9.52
CA ASP A 24 11.00 9.29 9.69
C ASP A 24 10.36 10.11 8.54
N GLU A 25 10.33 9.56 7.32
CA GLU A 25 9.77 10.20 6.12
C GLU A 25 8.61 9.38 5.54
N ALA A 26 7.56 10.08 5.06
CA ALA A 26 6.36 9.43 4.52
C ALA A 26 6.70 8.47 3.38
N ASP A 27 7.61 8.83 2.48
CA ASP A 27 7.96 8.01 1.33
C ASP A 27 8.69 6.72 1.73
N ASP A 28 9.55 6.78 2.74
CA ASP A 28 10.25 5.61 3.27
C ASP A 28 9.27 4.63 3.93
N VAL A 29 8.33 5.16 4.71
CA VAL A 29 7.23 4.38 5.28
C VAL A 29 6.43 3.68 4.17
N LEU A 30 6.01 4.41 3.14
CA LEU A 30 5.21 3.84 2.05
C LEU A 30 5.97 2.77 1.26
N ARG A 31 7.29 2.96 1.05
CA ARG A 31 8.15 1.95 0.42
C ARG A 31 8.26 0.68 1.24
N SER A 32 8.43 0.81 2.56
CA SER A 32 8.42 -0.34 3.48
C SER A 32 7.09 -1.07 3.47
N VAL A 33 5.96 -0.35 3.37
CA VAL A 33 4.62 -0.98 3.28
C VAL A 33 4.47 -1.79 2.00
N VAL A 34 4.77 -1.24 0.81
CA VAL A 34 4.63 -2.00 -0.44
C VAL A 34 5.60 -3.17 -0.51
N ALA A 35 6.79 -3.05 0.09
CA ALA A 35 7.72 -4.16 0.22
C ALA A 35 7.19 -5.27 1.15
N ALA A 36 6.58 -4.91 2.29
CA ALA A 36 5.96 -5.87 3.20
C ALA A 36 4.79 -6.61 2.52
N LEU A 37 3.96 -5.89 1.76
CA LEU A 37 2.88 -6.51 0.98
C LEU A 37 3.43 -7.46 -0.10
N ALA A 38 4.44 -7.05 -0.86
CA ALA A 38 5.04 -7.88 -1.91
C ALA A 38 5.82 -9.09 -1.37
N ALA A 39 6.18 -9.10 -0.08
CA ALA A 39 6.78 -10.24 0.58
C ALA A 39 5.76 -11.34 0.94
N GLU A 40 4.46 -11.02 0.92
CA GLU A 40 3.41 -12.00 1.19
C GLU A 40 3.32 -13.03 0.04
N PRO A 41 3.25 -14.34 0.34
CA PRO A 41 3.22 -15.38 -0.71
C PRO A 41 2.04 -15.28 -1.68
N ALA A 42 0.96 -14.60 -1.27
CA ALA A 42 -0.23 -14.41 -2.07
C ALA A 42 -0.16 -13.17 -2.98
N VAL A 43 0.90 -12.37 -2.88
CA VAL A 43 1.11 -11.12 -3.60
C VAL A 43 2.29 -11.28 -4.55
N THR A 44 2.09 -10.92 -5.82
CA THR A 44 3.19 -10.84 -6.80
C THR A 44 3.69 -9.41 -6.96
N TRP A 45 2.82 -8.42 -6.73
CA TRP A 45 3.14 -7.01 -6.81
C TRP A 45 2.22 -6.17 -5.91
N ALA A 46 2.75 -5.09 -5.36
CA ALA A 46 1.98 -4.08 -4.64
C ALA A 46 2.45 -2.69 -5.03
N GLY A 47 1.53 -1.73 -5.12
CA GLY A 47 1.84 -0.34 -5.41
C GLY A 47 0.80 0.63 -4.85
N ILE A 48 1.25 1.86 -4.63
CA ILE A 48 0.42 2.95 -4.15
C ILE A 48 0.32 3.98 -5.27
N LEU A 49 -0.90 4.41 -5.57
CA LEU A 49 -1.17 5.48 -6.52
C LEU A 49 -1.59 6.72 -5.75
N PHE A 50 -0.95 7.85 -5.99
CA PHE A 50 -1.32 9.14 -5.42
C PHE A 50 -2.37 9.81 -6.32
N LEU A 51 -3.44 10.34 -5.73
CA LEU A 51 -4.45 11.09 -6.47
C LEU A 51 -4.09 12.58 -6.45
N ASP A 52 -3.84 13.14 -7.64
CA ASP A 52 -3.53 14.55 -7.84
C ASP A 52 -4.36 15.13 -8.98
N ASP A 53 -5.10 16.21 -8.71
CA ASP A 53 -5.98 16.89 -9.67
C ASP A 53 -6.84 15.91 -10.52
N GLY A 54 -7.35 14.85 -9.88
CA GLY A 54 -8.16 13.81 -10.53
C GLY A 54 -7.38 12.75 -11.31
N THR A 55 -6.05 12.81 -11.29
CA THR A 55 -5.13 11.89 -11.95
C THR A 55 -4.44 10.99 -10.92
N LEU A 56 -4.41 9.68 -11.19
CA LEU A 56 -3.69 8.71 -10.37
C LEU A 56 -2.28 8.51 -10.92
N THR A 57 -1.28 8.81 -10.11
CA THR A 57 0.14 8.63 -10.44
C THR A 57 0.73 7.52 -9.58
N LEU A 58 1.37 6.54 -10.21
CA LEU A 58 2.05 5.46 -9.48
C LEU A 58 3.23 6.02 -8.70
N GLY A 59 3.24 5.76 -7.40
CA GLY A 59 4.31 6.07 -6.47
C GLY A 59 5.14 4.82 -6.15
N PRO A 60 5.42 4.55 -4.86
CA PRO A 60 6.15 3.34 -4.45
C PRO A 60 5.46 2.06 -4.92
N GLU A 61 6.26 1.14 -5.45
CA GLU A 61 5.85 -0.19 -5.84
C GLU A 61 6.90 -1.24 -5.47
N SER A 62 6.48 -2.50 -5.38
CA SER A 62 7.37 -3.64 -5.16
C SER A 62 6.82 -4.91 -5.78
N GLY A 63 7.72 -5.81 -6.19
CA GLY A 63 7.38 -7.08 -6.83
C GLY A 63 7.31 -6.99 -8.36
N LYS A 64 6.68 -7.99 -8.97
CA LYS A 64 6.55 -8.13 -10.43
C LYS A 64 5.08 -8.04 -10.83
N ALA A 65 4.72 -6.96 -11.50
CA ALA A 65 3.34 -6.70 -11.91
C ALA A 65 2.79 -7.78 -12.85
N GLU A 66 1.57 -8.22 -12.57
CA GLU A 66 0.78 -9.14 -13.37
C GLU A 66 -0.65 -8.59 -13.48
N ALA A 67 -0.88 -7.75 -14.50
CA ALA A 67 -2.09 -6.94 -14.63
C ALA A 67 -3.42 -7.72 -14.62
N THR A 68 -3.41 -9.03 -14.83
CA THR A 68 -4.62 -9.88 -14.87
C THR A 68 -5.25 -10.18 -13.52
N SER A 69 -4.55 -9.91 -12.39
CA SER A 69 -5.02 -10.23 -11.04
C SER A 69 -5.09 -9.01 -10.12
N ARG A 70 -5.15 -7.80 -10.68
CA ARG A 70 -5.13 -6.56 -9.90
C ARG A 70 -6.38 -6.36 -9.08
N VAL A 71 -6.20 -6.17 -7.79
CA VAL A 71 -7.20 -5.71 -6.83
C VAL A 71 -6.79 -4.32 -6.36
N THR A 72 -7.73 -3.38 -6.42
CA THR A 72 -7.50 -1.99 -6.01
C THR A 72 -8.51 -1.58 -4.95
N VAL A 73 -8.05 -0.87 -3.91
CA VAL A 73 -8.91 -0.25 -2.89
C VAL A 73 -8.56 1.23 -2.71
N PRO A 74 -9.55 2.10 -2.43
CA PRO A 74 -9.28 3.52 -2.23
C PRO A 74 -8.55 3.77 -0.91
N VAL A 75 -7.58 4.68 -0.92
CA VAL A 75 -6.98 5.25 0.29
C VAL A 75 -7.74 6.53 0.62
N THR A 76 -8.41 6.55 1.77
CA THR A 76 -9.27 7.65 2.18
C THR A 76 -8.74 8.33 3.44
N TYR A 77 -8.45 9.62 3.36
CA TYR A 77 -8.11 10.45 4.51
C TYR A 77 -9.28 11.38 4.85
N ARG A 78 -9.83 11.25 6.07
CA ARG A 78 -10.95 12.06 6.57
C ARG A 78 -12.16 12.15 5.61
N GLY A 79 -12.47 11.06 4.92
CA GLY A 79 -13.59 10.96 3.99
C GLY A 79 -13.30 11.41 2.56
N THR A 80 -12.07 11.90 2.28
CA THR A 80 -11.61 12.25 0.93
C THR A 80 -10.66 11.18 0.42
N VAL A 81 -10.86 10.73 -0.82
CA VAL A 81 -9.91 9.83 -1.50
C VAL A 81 -8.64 10.63 -1.81
N VAL A 82 -7.49 10.11 -1.37
CA VAL A 82 -6.16 10.71 -1.56
C VAL A 82 -5.25 9.84 -2.41
N GLY A 83 -5.70 8.64 -2.76
CA GLY A 83 -4.95 7.69 -3.57
C GLY A 83 -5.63 6.33 -3.62
N GLU A 84 -4.90 5.34 -4.14
CA GLU A 84 -5.31 3.95 -4.23
C GLU A 84 -4.18 3.01 -3.80
N LEU A 85 -4.54 1.91 -3.16
CA LEU A 85 -3.65 0.77 -2.93
C LEU A 85 -4.01 -0.31 -3.94
N ALA A 86 -3.04 -0.74 -4.74
CA ALA A 86 -3.20 -1.77 -5.74
C ALA A 86 -2.29 -2.96 -5.45
N VAL A 87 -2.81 -4.16 -5.61
CA VAL A 87 -2.09 -5.42 -5.39
C VAL A 87 -2.45 -6.40 -6.49
N ASP A 88 -1.44 -7.06 -7.07
CA ASP A 88 -1.64 -8.21 -7.95
C ASP A 88 -1.47 -9.48 -7.11
N GLY A 89 -2.51 -10.32 -7.04
CA GLY A 89 -2.49 -11.51 -6.18
C GLY A 89 -3.85 -11.99 -5.69
N ASP A 90 -3.86 -13.04 -4.85
CA ASP A 90 -5.07 -13.57 -4.19
C ASP A 90 -5.17 -13.04 -2.75
N VAL A 91 -5.52 -11.75 -2.65
CA VAL A 91 -5.62 -11.04 -1.36
C VAL A 91 -7.03 -10.54 -1.12
N GLU A 92 -7.51 -10.73 0.10
CA GLU A 92 -8.83 -10.27 0.52
C GLU A 92 -8.90 -8.74 0.59
N THR A 93 -9.91 -8.15 -0.05
CA THR A 93 -10.14 -6.69 -0.03
C THR A 93 -10.30 -6.13 1.38
N THR A 94 -10.83 -6.90 2.33
CA THR A 94 -10.97 -6.48 3.74
C THR A 94 -9.60 -6.23 4.40
N PHE A 95 -8.58 -7.01 4.03
CA PHE A 95 -7.21 -6.75 4.48
C PHE A 95 -6.65 -5.48 3.84
N LEU A 96 -6.78 -5.36 2.52
CA LEU A 96 -6.28 -4.19 1.79
C LEU A 96 -6.91 -2.91 2.31
N ASN A 97 -8.21 -2.90 2.65
CA ASN A 97 -8.87 -1.77 3.28
C ASN A 97 -8.24 -1.40 4.64
N ARG A 98 -7.88 -2.37 5.47
CA ARG A 98 -7.20 -2.12 6.76
C ARG A 98 -5.81 -1.54 6.59
N VAL A 99 -5.10 -1.92 5.52
CA VAL A 99 -3.80 -1.35 5.16
C VAL A 99 -3.99 0.07 4.64
N ALA A 100 -4.95 0.29 3.73
CA ALA A 100 -5.29 1.60 3.18
C ALA A 100 -5.65 2.62 4.27
N GLU A 101 -6.41 2.21 5.29
CA GLU A 101 -6.74 3.04 6.45
C GLU A 101 -5.49 3.50 7.23
N ARG A 102 -4.49 2.63 7.40
CA ARG A 102 -3.26 2.91 8.16
C ARG A 102 -2.32 3.86 7.42
N ILE A 103 -2.22 3.69 6.11
CA ILE A 103 -1.31 4.51 5.28
C ILE A 103 -1.91 5.85 4.88
N ALA A 104 -3.20 6.11 5.12
CA ALA A 104 -3.90 7.28 4.59
C ALA A 104 -3.23 8.62 4.89
N THR A 105 -2.71 8.81 6.11
CA THR A 105 -1.96 10.03 6.47
C THR A 105 -0.67 10.16 5.68
N HIS A 106 0.07 9.06 5.50
CA HIS A 106 1.34 9.04 4.76
C HIS A 106 1.12 9.22 3.26
N VAL A 107 0.03 8.68 2.70
CA VAL A 107 -0.33 8.87 1.29
C VAL A 107 -0.67 10.34 1.00
N LEU A 108 -1.36 11.01 1.91
CA LEU A 108 -1.61 12.45 1.79
C LEU A 108 -0.30 13.27 1.85
N LEU A 109 0.65 12.87 2.70
CA LEU A 109 1.91 13.59 2.90
C LEU A 109 2.96 13.32 1.82
N GLY A 110 3.07 12.09 1.33
CA GLY A 110 4.04 11.69 0.27
C GLY A 110 3.74 12.33 -1.08
N TRP A 111 2.56 12.92 -1.25
CA TRP A 111 2.28 13.79 -2.39
C TRP A 111 2.84 15.22 -2.19
N ASP A 112 2.79 15.75 -0.96
CA ASP A 112 3.23 17.13 -0.62
C ASP A 112 4.77 17.26 -0.53
N THR A 113 5.51 16.16 -0.53
CA THR A 113 6.99 16.15 -0.63
C THR A 113 7.50 16.46 -2.03
N GLY A 114 6.61 16.71 -3.00
CA GLY A 114 6.94 17.48 -4.21
C GLY A 114 7.11 16.68 -5.50
N GLY A 115 6.61 15.45 -5.60
CA GLY A 115 6.35 14.79 -6.89
C GLY A 115 7.51 14.77 -7.91
N GLU A 116 8.76 14.92 -7.48
CA GLU A 116 9.90 14.71 -8.38
C GLU A 116 9.95 13.21 -8.72
N ALA A 117 10.10 12.92 -10.01
CA ALA A 117 10.11 11.56 -10.51
C ALA A 117 11.15 10.73 -9.77
N TRP A 118 10.70 9.65 -9.13
CA TRP A 118 11.55 8.69 -8.45
C TRP A 118 12.50 8.04 -9.48
N GLU A 119 13.81 8.29 -9.37
CA GLU A 119 14.83 7.52 -10.10
C GLU A 119 15.14 6.22 -9.33
N PRO A 120 15.19 5.07 -10.04
CA PRO A 120 15.39 3.73 -9.45
C PRO A 120 16.77 3.50 -8.82
#